data_AF-A0A7S0J1M1-F1
#
_entry.id   AF-A0A7S0J1M1-F1
#
_cell.length_a   1.000
_cell.length_b   1.000
_cell.length_c   1.000
_cell.angle_alpha   90.00
_cell.angle_beta   90.00
_cell.angle_gamma   90.00
#
_symmetry.space_group_name_H-M   'P 1'
#
loop_
_entity.id
_entity.type
_entity.pdbx_description
1 polymer ?
#
loop_
_entity_poly.entity_id
_entity_poly.type
_entity_poly.pdbx_seq_one_letter_code
_entity_poly.pdbx_strand_id
1 'polypeptide(L)'
;RPPPKEEQLPIVNEVWSEIGAMSSVKNYAVVAAQYVRFLAIDFTYVEVGKLLKDLVRRVVPNKAYVDLQPQLLSVVTALLETATDFGELFSLEPFLKLLACFEGAQAEANNRKLLDAFAKSSASCSDPLLINNLLHVARQLHDSIDSLSFADERRQLSALINAFIRKVSFGRDLERHLDFFVECRAAFPNLEAVMDTLVLGVIKMAMDTFAAVRGRHTPRTSAFAKACVAYCFITIPSIESPRLRVNLNLLTAQAALCNHLLPQMEACVKAAVTGVPEALDVNGVGVGVG
;
A
#
# COMPACT_ATOMS: atom_id res chain seq x y z
N ARG A 1 16.10 -32.22 -9.30
CA ARG A 1 15.63 -31.49 -10.50
C ARG A 1 14.16 -31.83 -10.66
N PRO A 2 13.24 -30.85 -10.74
CA PRO A 2 11.87 -31.14 -11.14
C PRO A 2 11.89 -31.77 -12.55
N PRO A 3 10.92 -32.65 -12.88
CA PRO A 3 10.85 -33.30 -14.19
C PRO A 3 10.67 -32.28 -15.32
N PRO A 4 11.04 -32.58 -16.58
CA PRO A 4 10.83 -31.69 -17.72
C PRO A 4 9.37 -31.22 -17.84
N LYS A 5 9.12 -29.98 -18.28
CA LYS A 5 7.75 -29.42 -18.41
C LYS A 5 6.80 -30.29 -19.23
N GLU A 6 7.33 -31.00 -20.22
CA GLU A 6 6.61 -31.95 -21.08
C GLU A 6 6.08 -33.17 -20.30
N GLU A 7 6.77 -33.59 -19.23
CA GLU A 7 6.35 -34.68 -18.33
C GLU A 7 5.45 -34.19 -17.19
N GLN A 8 5.46 -32.89 -16.88
CA GLN A 8 4.63 -32.30 -15.83
C GLN A 8 3.19 -32.02 -16.30
N LEU A 9 3.00 -31.67 -17.58
CA LEU A 9 1.68 -31.39 -18.19
C LEU A 9 0.67 -32.55 -18.09
N PRO A 10 1.04 -33.83 -18.36
CA PRO A 10 0.15 -34.96 -18.17
C PRO A 10 -0.33 -35.11 -16.73
N ILE A 11 0.58 -34.95 -15.77
CA ILE A 11 0.28 -35.02 -14.34
C ILE A 11 -0.68 -33.89 -13.95
N VAL A 12 -0.45 -32.67 -14.42
CA VAL A 12 -1.36 -31.54 -14.21
C VAL A 12 -2.76 -31.83 -14.74
N ASN A 13 -2.86 -32.40 -15.94
CA ASN A 13 -4.15 -32.71 -16.55
C ASN A 13 -4.89 -33.85 -15.83
N GLU A 14 -4.17 -34.86 -15.37
CA GLU A 14 -4.72 -35.96 -14.58
C GLU A 14 -5.23 -35.48 -13.21
N VAL A 15 -4.40 -34.72 -12.49
CA VAL A 15 -4.77 -34.08 -11.22
C VAL A 15 -5.94 -33.12 -11.43
N TRP A 16 -5.95 -32.35 -12.52
CA TRP A 16 -7.07 -31.48 -12.87
C TRP A 16 -8.37 -32.24 -13.14
N SER A 17 -8.30 -33.40 -13.79
CA SER A 17 -9.48 -34.26 -14.03
C SER A 17 -10.10 -34.74 -12.72
N GLU A 18 -9.26 -35.22 -11.79
CA GLU A 18 -9.69 -35.67 -10.46
C GLU A 18 -10.25 -34.52 -9.61
N ILE A 19 -9.54 -33.37 -9.59
CA ILE A 19 -9.99 -32.18 -8.87
C ILE A 19 -11.30 -31.64 -9.46
N GLY A 20 -11.42 -31.60 -10.77
CA GLY A 20 -12.59 -31.11 -11.49
C GLY A 20 -13.85 -31.95 -11.22
N ALA A 21 -13.69 -33.26 -11.03
CA ALA A 21 -14.79 -34.20 -10.75
C ALA A 21 -15.33 -34.10 -9.31
N MET A 22 -14.67 -33.36 -8.41
CA MET A 22 -15.12 -33.24 -7.02
C MET A 22 -16.47 -32.52 -6.92
N SER A 23 -17.44 -33.16 -6.27
CA SER A 23 -18.77 -32.59 -5.98
C SER A 23 -18.76 -31.65 -4.77
N SER A 24 -17.91 -31.92 -3.77
CA SER A 24 -17.79 -31.10 -2.57
C SER A 24 -16.95 -29.85 -2.85
N VAL A 25 -17.59 -28.68 -2.84
CA VAL A 25 -16.93 -27.38 -3.00
C VAL A 25 -15.90 -27.12 -1.90
N LYS A 26 -16.16 -27.60 -0.67
CA LYS A 26 -15.23 -27.50 0.46
C LYS A 26 -13.95 -28.30 0.20
N ASN A 27 -14.07 -29.55 -0.23
CA ASN A 27 -12.90 -30.39 -0.53
C ASN A 27 -12.11 -29.82 -1.70
N TYR A 28 -12.82 -29.36 -2.74
CA TYR A 28 -12.21 -28.65 -3.86
C TYR A 28 -11.37 -27.46 -3.38
N ALA A 29 -11.90 -26.59 -2.52
CA ALA A 29 -11.18 -25.41 -2.03
C ALA A 29 -9.93 -25.78 -1.20
N VAL A 30 -10.00 -26.83 -0.38
CA VAL A 30 -8.85 -27.33 0.38
C VAL A 30 -7.75 -27.85 -0.54
N VAL A 31 -8.12 -28.63 -1.56
CA VAL A 31 -7.15 -29.17 -2.53
C VAL A 31 -6.59 -28.06 -3.42
N ALA A 32 -7.42 -27.10 -3.84
CA ALA A 32 -7.00 -25.93 -4.61
C ALA A 32 -5.92 -25.12 -3.87
N ALA A 33 -5.99 -25.00 -2.54
CA ALA A 33 -4.98 -24.28 -1.77
C ALA A 33 -3.59 -24.95 -1.82
N GLN A 34 -3.53 -26.27 -1.93
CA GLN A 34 -2.25 -26.98 -2.11
C GLN A 34 -1.81 -26.97 -3.56
N TYR A 35 -2.75 -27.20 -4.47
CA TYR A 35 -2.47 -27.31 -5.90
C TYR A 35 -2.03 -25.97 -6.51
N VAL A 36 -2.57 -24.85 -6.03
CA VAL A 36 -2.18 -23.53 -6.52
C VAL A 36 -0.70 -23.22 -6.27
N ARG A 37 -0.10 -23.74 -5.19
CA ARG A 37 1.34 -23.57 -4.92
C ARG A 37 2.18 -24.24 -5.99
N PHE A 38 1.81 -25.46 -6.37
CA PHE A 38 2.49 -26.20 -7.43
C PHE A 38 2.36 -25.46 -8.77
N LEU A 39 1.17 -24.97 -9.11
CA LEU A 39 0.97 -24.19 -10.33
C LEU A 39 1.76 -22.87 -10.32
N ALA A 40 1.83 -22.18 -9.19
CA ALA A 40 2.53 -20.90 -9.09
C ALA A 40 4.06 -21.04 -9.14
N ILE A 41 4.61 -22.17 -8.65
CA ILE A 41 6.07 -22.42 -8.64
C ILE A 41 6.54 -22.98 -9.99
N ASP A 42 5.84 -23.99 -10.52
CA ASP A 42 6.33 -24.78 -11.66
C ASP A 42 5.70 -24.36 -13.01
N PHE A 43 4.57 -23.65 -12.98
CA PHE A 43 3.80 -23.24 -14.17
C PHE A 43 3.64 -21.72 -14.26
N THR A 44 2.91 -21.28 -15.29
CA THR A 44 2.62 -19.85 -15.53
C THR A 44 1.32 -19.44 -14.83
N TYR A 45 1.15 -18.12 -14.63
CA TYR A 45 -0.09 -17.55 -14.09
C TYR A 45 -1.35 -17.86 -14.93
N VAL A 46 -1.20 -18.36 -16.16
CA VAL A 46 -2.32 -18.86 -16.98
C VAL A 46 -3.01 -20.05 -16.31
N GLU A 47 -2.25 -21.03 -15.82
CA GLU A 47 -2.82 -22.23 -15.17
C GLU A 47 -3.41 -21.89 -13.79
N VAL A 48 -2.75 -20.99 -13.06
CA VAL A 48 -3.30 -20.39 -11.83
C VAL A 48 -4.65 -19.72 -12.12
N GLY A 49 -4.72 -18.93 -13.19
CA GLY A 49 -5.95 -18.26 -13.62
C GLY A 49 -7.09 -19.25 -13.91
N LYS A 50 -6.81 -20.40 -14.54
CA LYS A 50 -7.82 -21.46 -14.76
C LYS A 50 -8.32 -22.03 -13.44
N LEU A 51 -7.43 -22.36 -12.51
CA LEU A 51 -7.79 -22.89 -11.17
C LEU A 51 -8.70 -21.91 -10.42
N LEU A 52 -8.31 -20.64 -10.37
CA LEU A 52 -9.08 -19.59 -9.71
C LEU A 52 -10.42 -19.36 -10.38
N LYS A 53 -10.48 -19.41 -11.73
CA LYS A 53 -11.73 -19.28 -12.47
C LYS A 53 -12.72 -20.38 -12.13
N ASP A 54 -12.25 -21.62 -12.02
CA ASP A 54 -13.12 -22.75 -11.63
C ASP A 54 -13.53 -22.66 -10.16
N LEU A 55 -12.61 -22.29 -9.26
CA LEU A 55 -12.92 -22.05 -7.84
C LEU A 55 -14.02 -21.00 -7.68
N VAL A 56 -13.85 -19.82 -8.30
CA VAL A 56 -14.83 -18.73 -8.28
C VAL A 56 -16.18 -19.18 -8.82
N ARG A 57 -16.21 -19.94 -9.92
CA ARG A 57 -17.45 -20.48 -10.51
C ARG A 57 -18.19 -21.42 -9.55
N ARG A 58 -17.49 -22.13 -8.67
CA ARG A 58 -18.11 -23.03 -7.69
C ARG A 58 -18.61 -22.32 -6.44
N VAL A 59 -17.89 -21.29 -5.99
CA VAL A 59 -18.20 -20.63 -4.69
C VAL A 59 -19.17 -19.46 -4.81
N VAL A 60 -19.24 -18.78 -5.96
CA VAL A 60 -20.05 -17.56 -6.14
C VAL A 60 -21.56 -17.83 -6.31
N PRO A 61 -22.03 -18.72 -7.21
CA PRO A 61 -23.45 -18.80 -7.56
C PRO A 61 -24.40 -19.08 -6.39
N ASN A 62 -23.95 -19.81 -5.38
CA ASN A 62 -24.72 -20.15 -4.18
C ASN A 62 -24.22 -19.45 -2.91
N LYS A 63 -23.37 -18.43 -3.04
CA LYS A 63 -22.67 -17.79 -1.92
C LYS A 63 -21.94 -18.75 -0.97
N ALA A 64 -21.49 -19.90 -1.48
CA ALA A 64 -20.74 -20.88 -0.70
C ALA A 64 -19.42 -20.30 -0.17
N TYR A 65 -18.94 -19.18 -0.74
CA TYR A 65 -17.79 -18.44 -0.21
C TYR A 65 -17.98 -17.94 1.23
N VAL A 66 -19.22 -17.73 1.70
CA VAL A 66 -19.51 -17.29 3.07
C VAL A 66 -19.05 -18.31 4.11
N ASP A 67 -19.33 -19.60 3.85
CA ASP A 67 -18.95 -20.70 4.75
C ASP A 67 -17.51 -21.18 4.52
N LEU A 68 -16.90 -20.77 3.41
CA LEU A 68 -15.58 -21.23 2.95
C LEU A 68 -14.47 -20.17 3.10
N GLN A 69 -14.71 -19.07 3.82
CA GLN A 69 -13.74 -18.00 4.04
C GLN A 69 -12.35 -18.52 4.45
N PRO A 70 -12.20 -19.47 5.42
CA PRO A 70 -10.88 -19.97 5.81
C PRO A 70 -10.15 -20.71 4.69
N GLN A 71 -10.87 -21.49 3.87
CA GLN A 71 -10.30 -22.22 2.75
C GLN A 71 -9.90 -21.27 1.63
N LEU A 72 -10.74 -20.28 1.31
CA LEU A 72 -10.40 -19.25 0.32
C LEU A 72 -9.19 -18.43 0.77
N LEU A 73 -9.11 -18.07 2.06
CA LEU A 73 -7.95 -17.37 2.61
C LEU A 73 -6.68 -18.21 2.48
N SER A 74 -6.77 -19.54 2.64
CA SER A 74 -5.64 -20.46 2.44
C SER A 74 -5.16 -20.46 0.99
N VAL A 75 -6.07 -20.43 0.01
CA VAL A 75 -5.73 -20.29 -1.42
C VAL A 75 -4.99 -18.97 -1.69
N VAL A 76 -5.52 -17.85 -1.19
CA VAL A 76 -4.86 -16.54 -1.38
C VAL A 76 -3.50 -16.50 -0.68
N THR A 77 -3.41 -17.03 0.54
CA THR A 77 -2.14 -17.08 1.29
C THR A 77 -1.09 -17.88 0.51
N ALA A 78 -1.46 -19.05 0.00
CA ALA A 78 -0.59 -19.89 -0.81
C ALA A 78 -0.08 -19.18 -2.08
N LEU A 79 -0.95 -18.41 -2.74
CA LEU A 79 -0.57 -17.59 -3.89
C LEU A 79 0.41 -16.48 -3.51
N LEU A 80 0.15 -15.76 -2.43
CA LEU A 80 1.00 -14.65 -2.00
C LEU A 80 2.39 -15.11 -1.54
N GLU A 81 2.48 -16.28 -0.90
CA GLU A 81 3.76 -16.89 -0.50
C GLU A 81 4.62 -17.32 -1.69
N THR A 82 4.00 -17.59 -2.84
CA THR A 82 4.67 -18.09 -4.06
C THR A 82 4.76 -17.04 -5.17
N ALA A 83 4.12 -15.89 -5.00
CA ALA A 83 4.05 -14.85 -6.02
C ALA A 83 5.43 -14.22 -6.29
N THR A 84 5.86 -14.30 -7.54
CA THR A 84 7.08 -13.64 -8.04
C THR A 84 6.76 -12.32 -8.74
N ASP A 85 5.59 -12.22 -9.36
CA ASP A 85 5.10 -11.02 -10.03
C ASP A 85 3.67 -10.67 -9.55
N PHE A 86 3.57 -9.60 -8.76
CA PHE A 86 2.28 -9.09 -8.29
C PHE A 86 1.46 -8.45 -9.43
N GLY A 87 2.10 -7.89 -10.46
CA GLY A 87 1.41 -7.29 -11.60
C GLY A 87 0.66 -8.36 -12.41
N GLU A 88 1.31 -9.48 -12.72
CA GLU A 88 0.64 -10.60 -13.40
C GLU A 88 -0.49 -11.19 -12.54
N LEU A 89 -0.26 -11.39 -11.24
CA LEU A 89 -1.28 -11.91 -10.33
C LEU A 89 -2.52 -11.01 -10.23
N PHE A 90 -2.32 -9.70 -10.07
CA PHE A 90 -3.43 -8.73 -9.98
C PHE A 90 -4.09 -8.44 -11.33
N SER A 91 -3.48 -8.85 -12.45
CA SER A 91 -4.09 -8.81 -13.77
C SER A 91 -5.08 -9.97 -14.00
N LEU A 92 -5.07 -11.00 -13.16
CA LEU A 92 -6.01 -12.12 -13.24
C LEU A 92 -7.39 -11.70 -12.74
N GLU A 93 -8.35 -11.50 -13.65
CA GLU A 93 -9.76 -11.27 -13.30
C GLU A 93 -10.32 -12.29 -12.28
N PRO A 94 -10.04 -13.61 -12.38
CA PRO A 94 -10.49 -14.57 -11.37
C PRO A 94 -9.90 -14.32 -9.97
N PHE A 95 -8.68 -13.78 -9.89
CA PHE A 95 -8.06 -13.43 -8.62
C PHE A 95 -8.80 -12.25 -7.97
N LEU A 96 -9.05 -11.18 -8.72
CA LEU A 96 -9.82 -10.03 -8.22
C LEU A 96 -11.24 -10.43 -7.80
N LYS A 97 -11.89 -11.32 -8.55
CA LYS A 97 -13.20 -11.90 -8.17
C LYS A 97 -13.12 -12.72 -6.89
N LEU A 98 -12.05 -13.48 -6.68
CA LEU A 98 -11.83 -14.20 -5.43
C LEU A 98 -11.63 -13.24 -4.26
N LEU A 99 -10.87 -12.16 -4.43
CA LEU A 99 -10.70 -11.13 -3.39
C LEU A 99 -12.03 -10.49 -3.00
N ALA A 100 -12.93 -10.27 -3.95
CA ALA A 100 -14.26 -9.73 -3.71
C ALA A 100 -15.21 -10.67 -2.93
N CYS A 101 -14.83 -11.95 -2.74
CA CYS A 101 -15.61 -12.89 -1.94
C CYS A 101 -15.36 -12.74 -0.43
N PHE A 102 -14.32 -12.02 0.00
CA PHE A 102 -14.05 -11.84 1.42
C PHE A 102 -14.89 -10.71 2.01
N GLU A 103 -15.45 -10.93 3.20
CA GLU A 103 -16.28 -9.96 3.91
C GLU A 103 -15.86 -9.85 5.39
N GLY A 104 -16.15 -8.70 6.01
CA GLY A 104 -15.88 -8.46 7.44
C GLY A 104 -14.42 -8.72 7.85
N ALA A 105 -14.23 -9.38 8.99
CA ALA A 105 -12.90 -9.67 9.55
C ALA A 105 -12.00 -10.51 8.61
N GLN A 106 -12.59 -11.32 7.72
CA GLN A 106 -11.81 -12.12 6.76
C GLN A 106 -11.31 -11.27 5.60
N ALA A 107 -12.08 -10.26 5.16
CA ALA A 107 -11.61 -9.27 4.18
C ALA A 107 -10.42 -8.48 4.73
N GLU A 108 -10.52 -8.04 5.98
CA GLU A 108 -9.44 -7.33 6.65
C GLU A 108 -8.18 -8.19 6.79
N ALA A 109 -8.32 -9.43 7.27
CA ALA A 109 -7.20 -10.37 7.38
C ALA A 109 -6.55 -10.67 6.01
N ASN A 110 -7.36 -10.81 4.97
CA ASN A 110 -6.90 -10.99 3.60
C ASN A 110 -6.14 -9.75 3.09
N ASN A 111 -6.68 -8.55 3.30
CA ASN A 111 -6.06 -7.31 2.88
C ASN A 111 -4.73 -7.05 3.61
N ARG A 112 -4.64 -7.36 4.90
CA ARG A 112 -3.38 -7.29 5.66
C ARG A 112 -2.32 -8.21 5.05
N LYS A 113 -2.70 -9.45 4.71
CA LYS A 113 -1.80 -10.40 4.03
C LYS A 113 -1.36 -9.92 2.65
N LEU A 114 -2.26 -9.33 1.87
CA LEU A 114 -1.93 -8.76 0.55
C LEU A 114 -0.87 -7.66 0.66
N LEU A 115 -1.07 -6.68 1.54
CA LEU A 115 -0.09 -5.60 1.73
C LEU A 115 1.21 -6.10 2.35
N ASP A 116 1.17 -7.04 3.30
CA ASP A 116 2.37 -7.62 3.92
C ASP A 116 3.21 -8.41 2.90
N ALA A 117 2.58 -9.26 2.10
CA ALA A 117 3.26 -10.00 1.03
C ALA A 117 3.84 -9.04 -0.02
N PHE A 118 3.05 -8.03 -0.43
CA PHE A 118 3.55 -7.00 -1.33
C PHE A 118 4.72 -6.23 -0.72
N ALA A 119 4.67 -5.87 0.56
CA ALA A 119 5.75 -5.18 1.26
C ALA A 119 7.05 -6.00 1.30
N LYS A 120 6.95 -7.32 1.45
CA LYS A 120 8.08 -8.27 1.48
C LYS A 120 8.69 -8.58 0.11
N SER A 121 7.97 -8.31 -0.99
CA SER A 121 8.53 -8.51 -2.34
C SER A 121 9.78 -7.63 -2.58
N SER A 122 10.61 -7.93 -3.58
CA SER A 122 11.79 -7.09 -3.88
C SER A 122 11.52 -5.96 -4.88
N ALA A 123 10.42 -6.05 -5.64
CA ALA A 123 10.15 -5.14 -6.75
C ALA A 123 9.54 -3.81 -6.28
N SER A 124 10.00 -2.71 -6.89
CA SER A 124 9.25 -1.45 -6.90
C SER A 124 8.03 -1.59 -7.82
N CYS A 125 6.97 -0.84 -7.52
CA CYS A 125 5.73 -0.89 -8.28
C CYS A 125 5.55 0.41 -9.08
N SER A 126 5.45 0.27 -10.39
CA SER A 126 5.19 1.35 -11.34
C SER A 126 3.94 1.11 -12.19
N ASP A 127 3.39 -0.11 -12.14
CA ASP A 127 2.20 -0.49 -12.89
C ASP A 127 0.95 0.22 -12.32
N PRO A 128 0.25 1.06 -13.11
CA PRO A 128 -0.87 1.84 -12.61
C PRO A 128 -2.04 0.98 -12.14
N LEU A 129 -2.26 -0.18 -12.77
CA LEU A 129 -3.34 -1.09 -12.39
C LEU A 129 -3.06 -1.70 -11.02
N LEU A 130 -1.87 -2.24 -10.81
CA LEU A 130 -1.44 -2.77 -9.51
C LEU A 130 -1.47 -1.69 -8.42
N ILE A 131 -0.98 -0.47 -8.70
CA ILE A 131 -1.02 0.65 -7.74
C ILE A 131 -2.46 0.95 -7.32
N ASN A 132 -3.39 1.06 -8.29
CA ASN A 132 -4.79 1.35 -8.00
C ASN A 132 -5.46 0.25 -7.17
N ASN A 133 -5.19 -1.03 -7.50
CA ASN A 133 -5.73 -2.16 -6.74
C ASN A 133 -5.17 -2.20 -5.31
N LEU A 134 -3.86 -2.00 -5.13
CA LEU A 134 -3.24 -1.98 -3.80
C LEU A 134 -3.67 -0.76 -2.97
N LEU A 135 -3.89 0.39 -3.62
CA LEU A 135 -4.45 1.57 -2.97
C LEU A 135 -5.89 1.32 -2.50
N HIS A 136 -6.71 0.61 -3.29
CA HIS A 136 -8.03 0.18 -2.88
C HIS A 136 -7.98 -0.75 -1.65
N VAL A 137 -7.08 -1.74 -1.66
CA VAL A 137 -6.83 -2.64 -0.51
C VAL A 137 -6.40 -1.84 0.73
N ALA A 138 -5.49 -0.87 0.56
CA ALA A 138 -5.02 -0.01 1.65
C ALA A 138 -6.14 0.89 2.21
N ARG A 139 -7.03 1.41 1.37
CA ARG A 139 -8.21 2.18 1.79
C ARG A 139 -9.17 1.32 2.62
N GLN A 140 -9.47 0.11 2.17
CA GLN A 140 -10.32 -0.81 2.93
C GLN A 140 -9.75 -1.13 4.33
N LEU A 141 -8.43 -1.22 4.46
CA LEU A 141 -7.76 -1.39 5.76
C LEU A 141 -7.74 -0.13 6.61
N HIS A 142 -7.64 1.04 6.00
CA HIS A 142 -7.78 2.29 6.71
C HIS A 142 -9.20 2.44 7.28
N ASP A 143 -10.21 2.11 6.46
CA ASP A 143 -11.63 2.26 6.82
C ASP A 143 -12.08 1.25 7.88
N SER A 144 -11.29 0.20 8.15
CA SER A 144 -11.53 -0.71 9.28
C SER A 144 -11.05 -0.15 10.62
N ILE A 145 -10.31 0.98 10.63
CA ILE A 145 -9.85 1.64 11.84
C ILE A 145 -10.95 2.60 12.32
N ASP A 146 -11.31 2.50 13.59
CA ASP A 146 -12.23 3.43 14.25
C ASP A 146 -11.59 4.08 15.49
N SER A 147 -12.37 4.92 16.19
CA SER A 147 -11.91 5.60 17.42
C SER A 147 -11.62 4.66 18.59
N LEU A 148 -12.04 3.39 18.50
CA LEU A 148 -11.84 2.35 19.52
C LEU A 148 -10.67 1.43 19.16
N SER A 149 -10.13 1.49 17.94
CA SER A 149 -8.96 0.74 17.52
C SER A 149 -7.75 1.05 18.41
N PHE A 150 -7.05 -0.01 18.84
CA PHE A 150 -5.89 0.12 19.70
C PHE A 150 -4.74 0.83 18.99
N ALA A 151 -3.90 1.54 19.76
CA ALA A 151 -2.73 2.24 19.22
C ALA A 151 -1.78 1.31 18.44
N ASP A 152 -1.60 0.07 18.91
CA ASP A 152 -0.77 -0.92 18.23
C ASP A 152 -1.36 -1.38 16.89
N GLU A 153 -2.68 -1.50 16.80
CA GLU A 153 -3.35 -1.86 15.55
C GLU A 153 -3.19 -0.75 14.49
N ARG A 154 -3.46 0.50 14.89
CA ARG A 154 -3.21 1.69 14.08
C ARG A 154 -1.75 1.72 13.59
N ARG A 155 -0.81 1.42 14.47
CA ARG A 155 0.63 1.39 14.15
C ARG A 155 0.96 0.31 13.14
N GLN A 156 0.44 -0.90 13.30
CA GLN A 156 0.66 -2.01 12.36
C GLN A 156 0.08 -1.72 10.98
N LEU A 157 -1.15 -1.21 10.91
CA LEU A 157 -1.78 -0.82 9.65
C LEU A 157 -1.04 0.32 8.96
N SER A 158 -0.65 1.34 9.72
CA SER A 158 0.19 2.44 9.20
C SER A 158 1.51 1.92 8.63
N ALA A 159 2.13 0.92 9.28
CA ALA A 159 3.38 0.33 8.79
C ALA A 159 3.21 -0.38 7.44
N LEU A 160 2.12 -1.14 7.27
CA LEU A 160 1.79 -1.82 6.00
C LEU A 160 1.50 -0.81 4.88
N ILE A 161 0.66 0.19 5.15
CA ILE A 161 0.31 1.24 4.18
C ILE A 161 1.57 2.02 3.78
N ASN A 162 2.40 2.39 4.75
CA ASN A 162 3.66 3.07 4.47
C ASN A 162 4.64 2.22 3.67
N ALA A 163 4.70 0.90 3.92
CA ALA A 163 5.53 0.00 3.13
C ALA A 163 5.04 -0.06 1.68
N PHE A 164 3.73 -0.10 1.43
CA PHE A 164 3.16 0.03 0.09
C PHE A 164 3.54 1.37 -0.57
N ILE A 165 3.27 2.50 0.08
CA ILE A 165 3.55 3.85 -0.44
C ILE A 165 5.02 3.99 -0.83
N ARG A 166 5.95 3.52 0.02
CA ARG A 166 7.40 3.58 -0.24
C ARG A 166 7.87 2.75 -1.43
N LYS A 167 7.09 1.75 -1.87
CA LYS A 167 7.45 0.90 -3.01
C LYS A 167 6.92 1.42 -4.33
N VAL A 168 5.92 2.30 -4.31
CA VAL A 168 5.44 2.97 -5.51
C VAL A 168 6.56 3.86 -6.05
N SER A 169 6.83 3.78 -7.35
CA SER A 169 7.84 4.61 -8.01
C SER A 169 7.44 4.86 -9.45
N PHE A 170 7.40 6.13 -9.85
CA PHE A 170 7.19 6.55 -11.24
C PHE A 170 8.50 7.00 -11.91
N GLY A 171 9.64 6.62 -11.34
CA GLY A 171 10.95 6.97 -11.89
C GLY A 171 11.17 8.48 -11.95
N ARG A 172 11.28 9.02 -13.17
CA ARG A 172 11.52 10.46 -13.42
C ARG A 172 10.23 11.29 -13.55
N ASP A 173 9.06 10.65 -13.52
CA ASP A 173 7.79 11.35 -13.58
C ASP A 173 7.40 11.86 -12.17
N LEU A 174 8.03 12.97 -11.79
CA LEU A 174 7.88 13.57 -10.47
C LEU A 174 6.49 14.16 -10.24
N GLU A 175 5.85 14.70 -11.29
CA GLU A 175 4.50 15.25 -11.21
C GLU A 175 3.51 14.14 -10.86
N ARG A 176 3.57 13.01 -11.57
CA ARG A 176 2.74 11.84 -11.29
C ARG A 176 2.96 11.27 -9.88
N HIS A 177 4.20 11.29 -9.40
CA HIS A 177 4.50 10.82 -8.05
C HIS A 177 3.97 11.76 -6.97
N LEU A 178 3.99 13.08 -7.22
CA LEU A 178 3.35 14.05 -6.33
C LEU A 178 1.82 13.88 -6.33
N ASP A 179 1.20 13.64 -7.48
CA ASP A 179 -0.24 13.36 -7.59
C ASP A 179 -0.64 12.11 -6.79
N PHE A 180 0.19 11.06 -6.83
CA PHE A 180 -0.02 9.86 -6.01
C PHE A 180 0.03 10.17 -4.50
N PHE A 181 0.93 11.05 -4.05
CA PHE A 181 0.95 11.49 -2.66
C PHE A 181 -0.26 12.34 -2.28
N VAL A 182 -0.76 13.19 -3.19
CA VAL A 182 -2.04 13.90 -3.02
C VAL A 182 -3.19 12.91 -2.82
N GLU A 183 -3.25 11.86 -3.64
CA GLU A 183 -4.26 10.82 -3.51
C GLU A 183 -4.13 10.05 -2.19
N CYS A 184 -2.91 9.72 -1.76
CA CYS A 184 -2.65 9.03 -0.50
C CYS A 184 -3.04 9.89 0.71
N ARG A 185 -2.74 11.19 0.69
CA ARG A 185 -3.17 12.11 1.76
C ARG A 185 -4.68 12.15 1.90
N ALA A 186 -5.40 12.20 0.77
CA ALA A 186 -6.86 12.17 0.77
C ALA A 186 -7.41 10.82 1.26
N ALA A 187 -6.72 9.71 0.95
CA ALA A 187 -7.11 8.37 1.32
C ALA A 187 -6.89 8.03 2.80
N PHE A 188 -5.91 8.65 3.46
CA PHE A 188 -5.47 8.25 4.81
C PHE A 188 -5.45 9.41 5.83
N PRO A 189 -6.53 10.19 5.97
CA PRO A 189 -6.55 11.43 6.75
C PRO A 189 -6.18 11.25 8.24
N ASN A 190 -6.50 10.09 8.83
CA ASN A 190 -6.41 9.86 10.27
C ASN A 190 -5.14 9.11 10.70
N LEU A 191 -4.23 8.82 9.76
CA LEU A 191 -3.00 8.10 10.03
C LEU A 191 -1.80 9.03 10.03
N GLU A 192 -1.47 9.57 11.21
CA GLU A 192 -0.33 10.47 11.41
C GLU A 192 0.97 9.89 10.83
N ALA A 193 1.25 8.61 11.06
CA ALA A 193 2.46 7.96 10.55
C ALA A 193 2.49 7.88 9.01
N VAL A 194 1.33 7.90 8.35
CA VAL A 194 1.23 8.00 6.89
C VAL A 194 1.49 9.44 6.45
N MET A 195 0.90 10.43 7.12
CA MET A 195 1.15 11.85 6.83
C MET A 195 2.63 12.21 6.95
N ASP A 196 3.31 11.74 8.00
CA ASP A 196 4.75 11.90 8.17
C ASP A 196 5.53 11.31 6.98
N THR A 197 5.23 10.06 6.60
CA THR A 197 5.86 9.39 5.45
C THR A 197 5.66 10.18 4.15
N LEU A 198 4.46 10.71 3.92
CA LEU A 198 4.15 11.51 2.73
C LEU A 198 4.92 12.83 2.71
N VAL A 199 4.94 13.56 3.84
CA VAL A 199 5.68 14.83 3.95
C VAL A 199 7.16 14.62 3.73
N LEU A 200 7.77 13.62 4.39
CA LEU A 200 9.18 13.28 4.22
C LEU A 200 9.48 12.83 2.77
N GLY A 201 8.57 12.08 2.16
CA GLY A 201 8.64 11.70 0.75
C GLY A 201 8.69 12.91 -0.18
N VAL A 202 7.79 13.88 0.02
CA VAL A 202 7.74 15.11 -0.79
C VAL A 202 8.94 16.03 -0.55
N ILE A 203 9.43 16.14 0.69
CA ILE A 203 10.67 16.85 1.00
C ILE A 203 11.85 16.22 0.23
N LYS A 204 11.95 14.89 0.24
CA LYS A 204 12.96 14.16 -0.52
C LYS A 204 12.84 14.46 -2.02
N MET A 205 11.64 14.47 -2.59
CA MET A 205 11.43 14.82 -4.01
C MET A 205 11.91 16.24 -4.35
N ALA A 206 11.65 17.22 -3.47
CA ALA A 206 12.15 18.58 -3.66
C ALA A 206 13.68 18.63 -3.65
N MET A 207 14.32 17.88 -2.76
CA MET A 207 15.79 17.79 -2.68
C MET A 207 16.41 16.99 -3.84
N ASP A 208 15.77 15.91 -4.27
CA ASP A 208 16.18 15.14 -5.45
C ASP A 208 16.08 16.01 -6.72
N THR A 209 15.03 16.83 -6.82
CA THR A 209 14.88 17.82 -7.91
C THR A 209 16.01 18.83 -7.88
N PHE A 210 16.30 19.42 -6.72
CA PHE A 210 17.42 20.35 -6.53
C PHE A 210 18.75 19.74 -6.96
N ALA A 211 19.03 18.50 -6.53
CA ALA A 211 20.24 17.77 -6.89
C ALA A 211 20.32 17.49 -8.40
N ALA A 212 19.22 17.05 -9.01
CA ALA A 212 19.15 16.76 -10.44
C ALA A 212 19.43 18.00 -11.31
N VAL A 213 19.01 19.18 -10.87
CA VAL A 213 19.27 20.46 -11.57
C VAL A 213 20.53 21.18 -11.06
N ARG A 214 21.28 20.58 -10.13
CA ARG A 214 22.48 21.17 -9.49
C ARG A 214 22.21 22.59 -8.94
N GLY A 215 21.04 22.77 -8.34
CA GLY A 215 20.54 24.04 -7.81
C GLY A 215 20.14 25.10 -8.84
N ARG A 216 20.26 24.81 -10.15
CA ARG A 216 19.87 25.75 -11.22
C ARG A 216 18.49 25.40 -11.76
N HIS A 217 17.46 25.94 -11.13
CA HIS A 217 16.09 25.67 -11.54
C HIS A 217 15.72 26.31 -12.88
N THR A 218 14.91 25.59 -13.65
CA THR A 218 14.10 26.17 -14.73
C THR A 218 12.78 26.67 -14.15
N PRO A 219 11.97 27.44 -14.89
CA PRO A 219 10.63 27.80 -14.43
C PRO A 219 9.78 26.59 -14.03
N ARG A 220 9.89 25.48 -14.78
CA ARG A 220 9.19 24.22 -14.49
C ARG A 220 9.68 23.57 -13.19
N THR A 221 10.98 23.40 -13.01
CA THR A 221 11.51 22.72 -11.80
C THR A 221 11.39 23.58 -10.56
N SER A 222 11.41 24.91 -10.70
CA SER A 222 11.07 25.83 -9.60
C SER A 222 9.59 25.74 -9.22
N ALA A 223 8.68 25.69 -10.20
CA ALA A 223 7.26 25.51 -9.96
C ALA A 223 6.97 24.17 -9.26
N PHE A 224 7.63 23.09 -9.68
CA PHE A 224 7.53 21.79 -9.03
C PHE A 224 8.02 21.82 -7.57
N ALA A 225 9.19 22.41 -7.30
CA ALA A 225 9.67 22.56 -5.92
C ALA A 225 8.71 23.38 -5.04
N LYS A 226 8.07 24.42 -5.61
CA LYS A 226 7.01 25.18 -4.93
C LYS A 226 5.79 24.31 -4.62
N ALA A 227 5.38 23.46 -5.56
CA ALA A 227 4.27 22.52 -5.35
C ALA A 227 4.58 21.52 -4.22
N CYS A 228 5.82 20.99 -4.16
CA CYS A 228 6.26 20.13 -3.06
C CYS A 228 6.17 20.84 -1.70
N VAL A 229 6.72 22.05 -1.59
CA VAL A 229 6.68 22.81 -0.33
C VAL A 229 5.25 23.17 0.06
N ALA A 230 4.42 23.58 -0.90
CA ALA A 230 3.00 23.88 -0.67
C ALA A 230 2.27 22.64 -0.15
N TYR A 231 2.48 21.46 -0.76
CA TYR A 231 1.94 20.19 -0.30
C TYR A 231 2.32 19.91 1.15
N CYS A 232 3.61 20.02 1.51
CA CYS A 232 4.04 19.82 2.90
C CYS A 232 3.34 20.80 3.84
N PHE A 233 3.30 22.09 3.48
CA PHE A 233 2.72 23.15 4.32
C PHE A 233 1.23 22.94 4.61
N ILE A 234 0.46 22.41 3.66
CA ILE A 234 -0.97 22.12 3.87
C ILE A 234 -1.22 20.75 4.53
N THR A 235 -0.23 19.86 4.55
CA THR A 235 -0.36 18.50 5.09
C THR A 235 0.07 18.42 6.56
N ILE A 236 1.14 19.13 6.93
CA ILE A 236 1.68 19.14 8.30
C ILE A 236 0.63 19.55 9.37
N PRO A 237 -0.30 20.50 9.13
CA PRO A 237 -1.34 20.83 10.12
C PRO A 237 -2.26 19.66 10.49
N SER A 238 -2.36 18.62 9.65
CA SER A 238 -3.16 17.41 9.93
C SER A 238 -2.48 16.42 10.87
N ILE A 239 -1.23 16.67 11.28
CA ILE A 239 -0.48 15.84 12.22
C ILE A 239 -0.83 16.26 13.66
N GLU A 240 -1.15 15.28 14.52
CA GLU A 240 -1.58 15.51 15.89
C GLU A 240 -0.39 15.91 16.77
N SER A 241 0.75 15.22 16.63
CA SER A 241 1.95 15.43 17.42
C SER A 241 2.57 16.82 17.18
N PRO A 242 2.54 17.74 18.17
CA PRO A 242 3.06 19.10 18.00
C PRO A 242 4.57 19.12 17.71
N ARG A 243 5.33 18.24 18.38
CA ARG A 243 6.76 18.06 18.15
C ARG A 243 7.05 17.62 16.72
N LEU A 244 6.27 16.70 16.19
CA LEU A 244 6.42 16.24 14.81
C LEU A 244 6.09 17.37 13.82
N ARG A 245 5.04 18.15 14.06
CA ARG A 245 4.72 19.33 13.25
C ARG A 245 5.87 20.34 13.20
N VAL A 246 6.48 20.66 14.35
CA VAL A 246 7.62 21.58 14.40
C VAL A 246 8.79 21.04 13.58
N ASN A 247 9.16 19.77 13.78
CA ASN A 247 10.27 19.14 13.06
C ASN A 247 10.03 19.12 11.54
N LEU A 248 8.84 18.74 11.09
CA LEU A 248 8.51 18.67 9.67
C LEU A 248 8.45 20.06 9.02
N ASN A 249 7.96 21.07 9.73
CA ASN A 249 8.01 22.45 9.24
C ASN A 249 9.45 22.94 9.07
N LEU A 250 10.35 22.62 10.01
CA LEU A 250 11.77 22.97 9.90
C LEU A 250 12.46 22.26 8.73
N LEU A 251 12.21 20.96 8.54
CA LEU A 251 12.74 20.21 7.40
C LEU A 251 12.21 20.75 6.07
N THR A 252 10.92 21.09 6.02
CA THR A 252 10.31 21.72 4.84
C THR A 252 10.93 23.10 4.56
N ALA A 253 11.18 23.90 5.61
CA ALA A 253 11.84 25.20 5.49
C ALA A 253 13.27 25.08 4.94
N GLN A 254 14.03 24.08 5.40
CA GLN A 254 15.37 23.80 4.88
C GLN A 254 15.34 23.43 3.40
N ALA A 255 14.40 22.56 2.99
CA ALA A 255 14.24 22.22 1.58
C ALA A 255 13.83 23.44 0.73
N ALA A 256 12.93 24.27 1.25
CA ALA A 256 12.53 25.52 0.60
C ALA A 256 13.72 26.49 0.45
N LEU A 257 14.57 26.62 1.47
CA LEU A 257 15.79 27.43 1.43
C LEU A 257 16.76 26.95 0.35
N CYS A 258 17.04 25.64 0.30
CA CYS A 258 17.90 25.05 -0.73
C CYS A 258 17.37 25.33 -2.14
N ASN A 259 16.05 25.27 -2.33
CA ASN A 259 15.40 25.54 -3.62
C ASN A 259 15.18 27.05 -3.91
N HIS A 260 15.76 27.95 -3.12
CA HIS A 260 15.62 29.42 -3.24
C HIS A 260 14.17 29.92 -3.14
N LEU A 261 13.33 29.25 -2.34
CA LEU A 261 11.92 29.57 -2.12
C LEU A 261 11.72 30.35 -0.82
N LEU A 262 12.30 31.55 -0.74
CA LEU A 262 12.35 32.36 0.50
C LEU A 262 10.97 32.62 1.14
N PRO A 263 9.91 33.01 0.40
CA PRO A 263 8.60 33.26 1.02
C PRO A 263 8.00 32.00 1.66
N GLN A 264 8.18 30.84 1.01
CA GLN A 264 7.71 29.57 1.55
C GLN A 264 8.53 29.12 2.75
N MET A 265 9.85 29.32 2.71
CA MET A 265 10.75 29.07 3.84
C MET A 265 10.31 29.87 5.07
N GLU A 266 10.08 31.17 4.92
CA GLU A 266 9.63 32.05 6.01
C GLU A 266 8.29 31.59 6.60
N ALA A 267 7.34 31.18 5.74
CA ALA A 267 6.05 30.65 6.19
C ALA A 267 6.21 29.37 7.02
N CYS A 268 7.07 28.43 6.59
CA CYS A 268 7.35 27.20 7.33
C CYS A 268 8.08 27.46 8.65
N VAL A 269 9.06 28.38 8.67
CA VAL A 269 9.75 28.77 9.92
C VAL A 269 8.76 29.41 10.89
N LYS A 270 7.88 30.30 10.42
CA LYS A 270 6.85 30.91 11.25
C LYS A 270 5.93 29.85 11.85
N ALA A 271 5.45 28.90 11.03
CA ALA A 271 4.63 27.80 11.51
C ALA A 271 5.35 26.93 12.56
N ALA A 272 6.64 26.64 12.35
CA ALA A 272 7.46 25.92 13.33
C ALA A 272 7.56 26.68 14.66
N VAL A 273 7.94 27.97 14.61
CA VAL A 273 8.09 28.82 15.81
C VAL A 273 6.76 28.95 16.57
N THR A 274 5.65 29.15 15.86
CA THR A 274 4.32 29.21 16.49
C THR A 274 3.92 27.90 17.17
N GLY A 275 4.39 26.75 16.66
CA GLY A 275 4.14 25.44 17.27
C GLY A 275 5.06 25.08 18.45
N VAL A 276 6.13 25.84 18.70
CA VAL A 276 7.09 25.52 19.78
C VAL A 276 6.45 25.49 21.17
N PRO A 277 5.60 26.45 21.60
CA PRO A 277 5.00 26.43 22.92
C PRO A 277 4.25 25.13 23.20
N GLU A 278 3.41 24.69 22.26
CA GLU A 278 2.65 23.43 22.35
C GLU A 278 3.56 22.19 22.34
N ALA A 279 4.67 22.23 21.60
CA ALA A 279 5.63 21.12 21.54
C ALA A 279 6.49 20.97 22.82
N LEU A 280 6.71 22.07 23.53
CA LEU A 280 7.45 22.14 24.79
C LEU A 280 6.56 21.92 26.02
N ASP A 281 5.24 21.98 25.87
CA ASP A 281 4.31 21.75 26.97
C ASP A 281 4.25 20.26 27.32
N VAL A 282 5.21 19.80 28.12
CA VAL A 282 5.37 18.38 28.49
C VAL A 282 4.43 17.98 29.62
N ASN A 283 3.79 18.93 30.30
CA ASN A 283 2.90 18.66 31.43
C ASN A 283 1.79 19.71 31.45
N GLY A 284 0.52 19.30 31.51
CA GLY A 284 -0.60 20.17 31.85
C GLY A 284 -0.52 20.72 33.28
N VAL A 285 0.50 21.52 33.60
CA VAL A 285 0.52 22.40 34.75
C VAL A 285 0.15 23.76 34.22
N GLY A 286 -1.13 24.08 34.36
CA GLY A 286 -1.63 25.42 34.09
C GLY A 286 -0.72 26.44 34.75
N VAL A 287 -0.14 27.31 33.93
CA VAL A 287 0.33 28.60 34.41
C VAL A 287 -0.94 29.39 34.72
N GLY A 288 -1.50 29.13 35.91
CA GLY A 288 -2.35 30.07 36.59
C GLY A 288 -1.50 31.31 36.85
N VAL A 289 -1.68 32.30 35.99
CA VAL A 289 -1.12 33.64 36.20
C VAL A 289 -1.91 34.23 37.37
N GLY A 290 -1.23 34.34 38.52
CA GLY A 290 -1.63 35.24 39.60
C GLY A 290 -1.32 36.70 39.27
#